data_AF-A0A2K3K9S8-F1
#
_entry.id   AF-A0A2K3K9S8-F1
#
_cell.length_a   1.000
_cell.length_b   1.000
_cell.length_c   1.000
_cell.angle_alpha   90.00
_cell.angle_beta   90.00
_cell.angle_gamma   90.00
#
_symmetry.space_group_name_H-M   'P 1'
#
loop_
_entity.id
_entity.type
_entity.pdbx_description
1 polymer ?
#
loop_
_entity_poly.entity_id
_entity_poly.type
_entity_poly.pdbx_seq_one_letter_code
_entity_poly.pdbx_strand_id
1 'polypeptide(L)'
;RRRNALSVIQVDGVTLEGVNPIRQAVFSHFESHFQAPNVDRPGVDDLQFKRLNPMEIGGLTKPFSENEVKLAVWDCDSYKSPGPDGINFGFIKDFWAELRGDVMRFLSDFHRNGRLTKGINSTFIALIP
;
A
#
# COMPACT_ATOMS: atom_id res chain seq x y z
N ARG A 1 -17.56 13.47 25.55
CA ARG A 1 -16.42 12.99 24.73
C ARG A 1 -16.46 11.45 24.76
N ARG A 2 -17.04 10.78 23.76
CA ARG A 2 -17.03 9.30 23.70
C ARG A 2 -15.59 8.85 23.42
N ARG A 3 -14.96 8.17 24.37
CA ARG A 3 -13.68 7.49 24.14
C ARG A 3 -14.03 6.13 23.57
N ASN A 4 -13.74 5.90 22.29
CA ASN A 4 -13.74 4.54 21.76
C ASN A 4 -12.60 3.81 22.48
N ALA A 5 -12.97 2.98 23.45
CA ALA A 5 -12.03 2.20 24.24
C ALA A 5 -12.40 0.73 24.10
N LEU A 6 -11.48 -0.08 23.58
CA LEU A 6 -11.56 -1.53 23.68
C LEU A 6 -11.14 -1.91 25.09
N SER A 7 -12.11 -2.10 25.98
CA SER A 7 -11.87 -2.62 27.33
C SER A 7 -11.87 -4.13 27.37
N VAL A 8 -12.62 -4.76 26.45
CA VAL A 8 -12.88 -6.21 26.41
C VAL A 8 -13.02 -6.66 24.96
N ILE A 9 -12.45 -7.82 24.63
CA ILE A 9 -12.70 -8.53 23.36
C ILE A 9 -12.98 -10.01 23.65
N GLN A 10 -13.70 -10.68 22.75
CA GLN A 10 -13.83 -12.14 22.76
C GLN A 10 -13.01 -12.75 21.63
N VAL A 11 -12.20 -13.75 21.98
CA VAL A 11 -11.40 -14.55 21.05
C VAL A 11 -11.69 -16.01 21.35
N ASP A 12 -12.20 -16.75 20.38
CA ASP A 12 -12.54 -18.19 20.50
C ASP A 12 -13.40 -18.52 21.73
N GLY A 13 -14.34 -17.63 22.07
CA GLY A 13 -15.23 -17.77 23.24
C GLY A 13 -14.61 -17.36 24.58
N VAL A 14 -13.33 -17.00 24.61
CA VAL A 14 -12.64 -16.49 25.80
C VAL A 14 -12.70 -14.96 25.84
N THR A 15 -13.15 -14.41 26.95
CA THR A 15 -13.14 -12.97 27.21
C THR A 15 -11.74 -12.52 27.64
N LEU A 16 -11.15 -11.60 26.88
CA LEU A 16 -9.87 -10.99 27.18
C LEU A 16 -10.06 -9.54 27.63
N GLU A 17 -9.38 -9.16 28.70
CA GLU A 17 -9.40 -7.82 29.26
C GLU A 17 -7.99 -7.25 29.41
N GLY A 18 -7.87 -5.93 29.38
CA GLY A 18 -6.61 -5.22 29.55
C GLY A 18 -5.82 -5.00 28.26
N VAL A 19 -4.96 -3.98 28.27
CA VAL A 19 -4.30 -3.44 27.07
C VAL A 19 -3.40 -4.47 26.37
N ASN A 20 -2.55 -5.18 27.12
CA ASN A 20 -1.59 -6.10 26.52
C ASN A 20 -2.26 -7.34 25.89
N PRO A 21 -3.19 -8.05 26.55
CA PRO A 21 -3.91 -9.17 25.95
C PRO A 21 -4.70 -8.77 24.71
N ILE A 22 -5.43 -7.64 24.78
CA ILE A 22 -6.21 -7.11 23.65
C ILE A 22 -5.30 -6.78 22.47
N ARG A 23 -4.17 -6.08 22.72
CA ARG A 23 -3.21 -5.73 21.67
C ARG A 23 -2.64 -6.97 20.98
N GLN A 24 -2.25 -7.98 21.76
CA GLN A 24 -1.68 -9.21 21.22
C GLN A 24 -2.70 -9.98 20.37
N ALA A 25 -3.94 -10.10 20.86
CA ALA A 25 -5.01 -10.76 20.13
C ALA A 25 -5.34 -10.08 18.79
N VAL A 26 -5.45 -8.74 18.78
CA VAL A 26 -5.67 -7.97 17.55
C VAL A 26 -4.51 -8.15 16.58
N PHE A 27 -3.27 -8.07 17.07
CA PHE A 27 -2.09 -8.29 16.25
C PHE A 27 -2.09 -9.69 15.62
N SER A 28 -2.25 -10.75 16.43
CA SER A 28 -2.23 -12.13 15.95
C SER A 28 -3.37 -12.44 14.99
N HIS A 29 -4.56 -11.84 15.19
CA HIS A 29 -5.68 -11.97 14.26
C HIS A 29 -5.31 -11.44 12.87
N PHE A 30 -4.80 -10.21 12.78
CA PHE A 30 -4.46 -9.61 11.49
C PHE A 30 -3.17 -10.18 10.90
N GLU A 31 -2.19 -10.55 11.72
CA GLU A 31 -0.99 -11.25 11.27
C GLU A 31 -1.37 -12.54 10.55
N SER A 32 -2.20 -13.39 11.18
CA SER A 32 -2.72 -14.62 10.57
C SER A 32 -3.55 -14.34 9.32
N HIS A 33 -4.44 -13.34 9.38
CA HIS A 33 -5.33 -13.01 8.27
C HIS A 33 -4.57 -12.51 7.03
N PHE A 34 -3.48 -11.75 7.23
CA PHE A 34 -2.65 -11.21 6.15
C PHE A 34 -1.41 -12.06 5.86
N GLN A 35 -1.24 -13.19 6.54
CA GLN A 35 -0.15 -14.12 6.25
C GLN A 35 -0.40 -14.80 4.90
N ALA A 36 0.65 -14.84 4.07
CA ALA A 36 0.59 -15.59 2.83
C ALA A 36 0.42 -17.09 3.16
N PRO A 37 -0.63 -17.76 2.68
CA PRO A 37 -0.82 -19.18 2.95
C PRO A 37 0.27 -19.97 2.21
N ASN A 38 0.78 -21.00 2.88
CA ASN A 38 1.72 -21.94 2.27
C ASN A 38 0.93 -22.92 1.40
N VAL A 39 0.67 -22.51 0.17
CA VAL A 39 -0.08 -23.30 -0.82
C VAL A 39 0.90 -23.81 -1.85
N ASP A 40 0.85 -25.12 -2.13
CA ASP A 40 1.50 -25.69 -3.30
C ASP A 40 0.78 -25.16 -4.54
N ARG A 41 1.37 -24.15 -5.18
CA ARG A 41 0.78 -23.50 -6.36
C ARG A 41 1.23 -24.32 -7.57
N PRO A 42 0.30 -24.83 -8.40
CA PRO A 42 0.67 -25.54 -9.60
C PRO A 42 1.59 -24.66 -10.46
N GLY A 43 2.73 -25.22 -10.83
CA GLY A 43 3.66 -24.60 -11.76
C GLY A 43 3.01 -24.42 -13.13
N VAL A 44 3.52 -23.46 -13.89
CA VAL A 44 3.06 -23.18 -15.26
C VAL A 44 4.14 -23.51 -16.29
N ASP A 45 5.13 -24.31 -15.90
CA ASP A 45 6.35 -24.57 -16.69
C ASP A 45 6.06 -25.30 -18.02
N ASP A 46 5.01 -26.13 -18.05
CA ASP A 46 4.57 -26.86 -19.24
C ASP A 46 3.59 -26.06 -20.14
N LEU A 47 3.23 -24.83 -19.74
CA LEU A 47 2.31 -23.98 -20.49
C LEU A 47 3.08 -23.07 -21.47
N GLN A 48 2.64 -23.08 -22.72
CA GLN A 48 3.17 -22.16 -23.74
C GLN A 48 2.44 -20.82 -23.68
N PHE A 49 3.05 -19.83 -23.04
CA PHE A 49 2.55 -18.47 -23.04
C PHE A 49 3.08 -17.66 -24.22
N LYS A 50 2.27 -16.71 -24.70
CA LYS A 50 2.79 -15.64 -25.56
C LYS A 50 3.87 -14.89 -24.80
N ARG A 51 5.04 -14.74 -25.41
CA ARG A 51 6.17 -14.03 -24.81
C ARG A 51 6.33 -12.69 -25.50
N LEU A 52 6.68 -11.70 -24.71
CA LEU A 52 7.05 -10.39 -25.21
C LEU A 52 8.37 -10.49 -25.98
N ASN A 53 8.47 -9.75 -27.07
CA ASN A 53 9.72 -9.60 -27.79
C ASN A 53 10.71 -8.72 -27.00
N PRO A 54 12.01 -8.72 -27.32
CA PRO A 54 13.00 -7.95 -26.57
C PRO A 54 12.70 -6.44 -26.45
N MET A 55 12.07 -5.84 -27.46
CA MET A 55 11.68 -4.43 -27.45
C MET A 55 10.52 -4.16 -26.48
N GLU A 56 9.53 -5.06 -26.44
CA GLU A 56 8.43 -5.00 -25.48
C GLU A 56 8.92 -5.19 -24.04
N ILE A 57 9.83 -6.16 -23.82
CA ILE A 57 10.46 -6.40 -22.50
C ILE A 57 11.19 -5.13 -22.05
N GLY A 58 12.02 -4.55 -22.93
CA GLY A 58 12.71 -3.30 -22.65
C GLY A 58 11.77 -2.12 -22.42
N GLY A 59 10.53 -2.18 -22.93
CA GLY A 59 9.46 -1.22 -22.68
C GLY A 59 8.92 -1.26 -21.25
N LEU A 60 8.78 -2.45 -20.67
CA LEU A 60 8.20 -2.63 -19.32
C LEU A 60 9.07 -2.12 -18.18
N THR A 61 10.38 -1.99 -18.40
CA THR A 61 11.36 -1.64 -17.36
C THR A 61 12.00 -0.27 -17.60
N LYS A 62 11.47 0.54 -18.52
CA LYS A 62 11.98 1.90 -18.76
C LYS A 62 11.81 2.77 -17.52
N PRO A 63 12.68 3.78 -17.33
CA PRO A 63 12.44 4.81 -16.32
C PRO A 63 11.10 5.50 -16.56
N PHE A 64 10.41 5.82 -15.46
CA PHE A 64 9.14 6.54 -15.51
C PHE A 64 9.31 7.90 -16.19
N SER A 65 8.39 8.25 -17.09
CA SER A 65 8.33 9.58 -17.67
C SER A 65 7.45 10.51 -16.82
N GLU A 66 7.75 11.81 -16.80
CA GLU A 66 6.89 12.76 -16.07
C GLU A 66 5.44 12.73 -16.58
N ASN A 67 5.26 12.58 -17.89
CA ASN A 67 3.92 12.51 -18.48
C ASN A 67 3.15 11.26 -18.02
N GLU A 68 3.79 10.09 -17.99
CA GLU A 68 3.19 8.86 -17.47
C GLU A 68 2.77 9.01 -16.01
N VAL A 69 3.67 9.54 -15.17
CA VAL A 69 3.40 9.77 -13.75
C VAL A 69 2.26 10.77 -13.57
N LYS A 70 2.26 11.86 -14.34
CA LYS A 70 1.19 12.86 -14.30
C LYS A 70 -0.15 12.25 -14.72
N LEU A 71 -0.19 11.44 -15.77
CA LEU A 71 -1.41 10.76 -16.20
C LEU A 71 -1.95 9.85 -15.11
N ALA A 72 -1.08 9.07 -14.45
CA ALA A 72 -1.47 8.22 -13.32
C ALA A 72 -2.05 9.02 -12.14
N VAL A 73 -1.45 10.18 -11.83
CA VAL A 73 -1.98 11.10 -10.81
C VAL A 73 -3.35 11.67 -11.22
N TRP A 74 -3.55 11.97 -12.50
CA TRP A 74 -4.81 12.53 -13.01
C TRP A 74 -5.95 11.52 -13.09
N ASP A 75 -5.63 10.24 -13.32
CA ASP A 75 -6.58 9.12 -13.32
C ASP A 75 -7.18 8.85 -11.93
N CYS A 76 -6.49 9.27 -10.87
CA CYS A 76 -6.99 9.19 -9.50
C CYS A 76 -8.05 10.27 -9.22
N ASP A 77 -9.15 9.93 -8.52
CA ASP A 77 -10.16 10.91 -8.12
C ASP A 77 -9.60 11.93 -7.11
N SER A 78 -9.83 13.22 -7.35
CA SER A 78 -9.24 14.31 -6.56
C SER A 78 -9.69 14.31 -5.09
N TYR A 79 -10.89 13.81 -4.80
CA TYR A 79 -11.51 13.84 -3.47
C TYR A 79 -11.55 12.48 -2.79
N LYS A 80 -10.63 11.57 -3.17
CA LYS A 80 -10.36 10.36 -2.39
C LYS A 80 -10.05 10.70 -0.95
N SER A 81 -10.41 9.77 -0.05
CA SER A 81 -10.11 9.87 1.38
C SER A 81 -8.61 10.16 1.58
N PRO A 82 -8.26 11.21 2.33
CA PRO A 82 -6.87 11.57 2.54
C PRO A 82 -6.18 10.56 3.47
N GLY A 83 -4.85 10.57 3.42
CA GLY A 83 -4.04 9.89 4.43
C GLY A 83 -4.12 10.57 5.80
N PRO A 84 -3.35 10.08 6.79
CA PRO A 84 -3.22 10.72 8.11
C PRO A 84 -2.71 12.17 8.05
N ASP A 85 -2.08 12.57 6.94
CA ASP A 85 -1.61 13.93 6.65
C ASP A 85 -2.71 14.89 6.17
N GLY A 86 -3.90 14.38 5.87
CA GLY A 86 -5.01 15.18 5.35
C GLY A 86 -4.88 15.55 3.86
N ILE A 87 -3.89 15.01 3.15
CA ILE A 87 -3.61 15.33 1.75
C ILE A 87 -4.33 14.32 0.84
N ASN A 88 -4.99 14.83 -0.21
CA ASN A 88 -5.62 14.02 -1.25
C ASN A 88 -4.99 14.32 -2.63
N PHE A 89 -5.46 13.61 -3.66
CA PHE A 89 -4.99 13.82 -5.03
C PHE A 89 -5.31 15.21 -5.58
N GLY A 90 -6.37 15.87 -5.10
CA GLY A 90 -6.68 17.26 -5.46
C GLY A 90 -5.52 18.21 -5.16
N PHE A 91 -4.97 18.13 -3.95
CA PHE A 91 -3.79 18.91 -3.56
C PHE A 91 -2.59 18.63 -4.49
N ILE A 92 -2.30 17.35 -4.78
CA ILE A 92 -1.18 16.99 -5.66
C ILE A 92 -1.37 17.55 -7.07
N LYS A 93 -2.60 17.54 -7.59
CA LYS A 93 -2.94 18.10 -8.91
C LYS A 93 -2.80 19.63 -8.92
N ASP A 94 -3.29 20.30 -7.89
CA ASP A 94 -3.26 21.76 -7.77
C ASP A 94 -1.83 22.29 -7.65
N PHE A 95 -0.97 21.58 -6.92
CA PHE A 95 0.44 21.94 -6.67
C PHE A 95 1.44 21.10 -7.50
N TRP A 96 1.01 20.53 -8.63
CA TRP A 96 1.88 19.68 -9.46
C TRP A 96 3.12 20.43 -9.93
N ALA A 97 3.02 21.72 -10.23
CA ALA A 97 4.13 22.50 -10.76
C ALA A 97 5.30 22.59 -9.76
N GLU A 98 4.98 22.64 -8.47
CA GLU A 98 5.90 22.69 -7.35
C GLU A 98 6.39 21.29 -6.97
N LEU A 99 5.50 20.29 -6.97
CA LEU A 99 5.79 18.94 -6.46
C LEU A 99 6.44 18.00 -7.48
N ARG A 100 6.26 18.22 -8.79
CA ARG A 100 6.71 17.29 -9.84
C ARG A 100 8.18 16.89 -9.72
N GLY A 101 9.05 17.82 -9.31
CA GLY A 101 10.48 17.56 -9.17
C GLY A 101 10.79 16.54 -8.08
N ASP A 102 10.14 16.69 -6.92
CA ASP A 102 10.32 15.76 -5.80
C ASP A 102 9.70 14.39 -6.09
N VAL A 103 8.51 14.37 -6.72
CA VAL A 103 7.84 13.13 -7.14
C VAL A 103 8.71 12.35 -8.13
N MET A 104 9.24 13.02 -9.15
CA MET A 104 10.10 12.37 -10.15
C MET A 104 11.42 11.90 -9.55
N ARG A 105 12.02 12.65 -8.63
CA ARG A 105 13.23 12.22 -7.91
C ARG A 105 12.95 10.93 -7.11
N PHE A 106 11.86 10.90 -6.37
CA PHE A 106 11.45 9.72 -5.61
C PHE A 106 11.25 8.47 -6.49
N LEU A 107 10.53 8.61 -7.60
CA LEU A 107 10.28 7.49 -8.53
C LEU A 107 11.56 7.03 -9.24
N SER A 108 12.46 7.96 -9.57
CA SER A 108 13.77 7.64 -10.15
C SER A 108 14.65 6.87 -9.17
N ASP A 109 14.70 7.29 -7.90
CA ASP A 109 15.43 6.58 -6.85
C ASP A 109 14.85 5.18 -6.61
N PHE A 110 13.53 5.03 -6.62
CA PHE A 110 12.87 3.73 -6.54
C PHE A 110 13.24 2.84 -7.73
N HIS A 111 13.13 3.34 -8.96
CA HIS A 111 13.45 2.60 -10.18
C HIS A 111 14.90 2.09 -10.17
N ARG A 112 15.85 2.94 -9.75
CA ARG A 112 17.27 2.60 -9.71
C ARG A 112 17.62 1.57 -8.64
N ASN A 113 16.99 1.64 -7.47
CA ASN A 113 17.41 0.86 -6.30
C ASN A 113 16.48 -0.32 -5.98
N GLY A 114 15.28 -0.37 -6.57
CA GLY A 114 14.24 -1.35 -6.27
C GLY A 114 13.74 -1.29 -4.82
N ARG A 115 13.88 -0.14 -4.16
CA ARG A 115 13.59 0.04 -2.72
C ARG A 115 12.75 1.28 -2.50
N LEU A 116 11.67 1.10 -1.74
CA LEU A 116 10.88 2.21 -1.23
C LEU A 116 11.39 2.62 0.15
N THR A 117 11.16 3.88 0.53
CA THR A 117 11.47 4.38 1.87
C THR A 117 10.77 3.54 2.92
N LYS A 118 11.50 3.16 3.98
CA LYS A 118 10.96 2.39 5.09
C LYS A 118 9.75 3.12 5.69
N GLY A 119 8.63 2.42 5.80
CA GLY A 119 7.40 2.94 6.37
C GLY A 119 6.37 3.45 5.37
N ILE A 120 6.67 3.46 4.04
CA ILE A 120 5.67 3.86 3.03
C ILE A 120 4.41 2.99 3.05
N ASN A 121 4.57 1.70 3.38
CA ASN A 121 3.49 0.73 3.49
C ASN A 121 3.10 0.47 4.96
N SER A 122 3.43 1.40 5.87
CA SER A 122 3.00 1.29 7.26
C SER A 122 1.50 1.57 7.34
N THR A 123 0.72 0.53 7.66
CA THR A 123 -0.72 0.64 7.90
C THR A 123 -0.98 0.92 9.37
N PHE A 124 -1.86 1.88 9.66
CA PHE A 124 -2.42 2.07 10.98
C PHE A 124 -3.84 1.49 11.04
N ILE A 125 -4.10 0.62 12.01
CA ILE A 125 -5.43 0.06 12.23
C ILE A 125 -6.12 0.91 13.31
N ALA A 126 -7.20 1.59 12.93
CA ALA A 126 -8.01 2.41 13.82
C ALA A 126 -9.44 1.86 13.91
N LEU A 127 -10.06 1.97 15.08
CA LEU A 127 -11.48 1.71 15.25
C LEU A 127 -12.29 2.93 14.84
N ILE A 128 -13.26 2.72 13.96
CA ILE A 128 -14.20 3.76 13.53
C ILE A 128 -15.33 3.84 14.59
N PRO A 129 -15.78 5.04 15.00
CA PRO A 129 -16.87 5.22 15.97
C PRO A 129 -18.24 4.69 15.52
#